data_AF-A0A349K3T8-F1
#
_entry.id   AF-A0A349K3T8-F1
#
_cell.length_a   1.000
_cell.length_b   1.000
_cell.length_c   1.000
_cell.angle_alpha   90.00
_cell.angle_beta   90.00
_cell.angle_gamma   90.00
#
_symmetry.space_group_name_H-M   'P 1'
#
loop_
_entity.id
_entity.type
_entity.pdbx_description
1 polymer ?
#
loop_
_entity_poly.entity_id
_entity_poly.type
_entity_poly.pdbx_seq_one_letter_code
_entity_poly.pdbx_strand_id
1 'polypeptide(L)'
;HHLQTMATYLSVQRLVSGTWQTVATDDDPTTRIRWRRAGGFMVAEVEWQGQDPTPPGVYRLLHHGHFKDATGIHPYLGISQSFDLIQ
;
A
#
# COMPACT_ATOMS: atom_id res chain seq x y z
N HIS A 1 5.89 12.85 -12.16
CA HIS A 1 6.84 13.01 -11.04
C HIS A 1 6.21 13.96 -10.04
N HIS A 2 5.38 13.42 -9.16
CA HIS A 2 4.79 14.16 -8.04
C HIS A 2 5.47 13.59 -6.79
N LEU A 3 6.21 14.42 -6.06
CA LEU A 3 6.67 14.07 -4.74
C LEU A 3 5.45 14.23 -3.84
N GLN A 4 4.92 13.11 -3.36
CA GLN A 4 3.84 13.03 -2.37
C GLN A 4 4.30 13.60 -1.02
N THR A 5 4.57 14.91 -0.94
CA THR A 5 4.97 15.54 0.31
C THR A 5 3.78 15.44 1.27
N MET A 6 3.91 14.57 2.29
CA MET A 6 2.87 14.19 3.27
C MET A 6 1.79 13.20 2.80
N ALA A 7 1.96 12.53 1.66
CA ALA A 7 1.09 11.42 1.24
C ALA A 7 1.86 10.10 1.18
N THR A 8 1.16 9.00 1.45
CA THR A 8 1.74 7.65 1.52
C THR A 8 1.47 6.90 0.23
N TYR A 9 2.46 6.20 -0.32
CA TYR A 9 2.28 5.32 -1.48
C TYR A 9 1.68 3.96 -1.09
N LEU A 10 1.68 3.62 0.21
CA LEU A 10 1.24 2.33 0.73
C LEU A 10 0.57 2.48 2.07
N SER A 11 -0.59 1.85 2.26
CA SER A 11 -1.16 1.62 3.59
C SER A 11 -1.41 0.13 3.80
N VAL A 12 -0.91 -0.39 4.92
CA VAL A 12 -1.32 -1.70 5.44
C VAL A 12 -2.55 -1.47 6.30
N GLN A 13 -3.66 -2.14 5.98
CA GLN A 13 -4.92 -1.99 6.70
C GLN A 13 -5.34 -3.29 7.34
N ARG A 14 -5.84 -3.20 8.58
CA ARG A 14 -6.46 -4.31 9.32
C ARG A 14 -7.97 -4.09 9.41
N LEU A 15 -8.75 -5.16 9.29
CA LEU A 15 -10.18 -5.12 9.53
C LEU A 15 -10.46 -5.18 11.04
N VAL A 16 -11.06 -4.12 11.58
CA VAL A 16 -11.40 -3.99 13.00
C VAL A 16 -12.87 -3.60 13.10
N SER A 17 -13.69 -4.47 13.70
CA SER A 17 -15.14 -4.24 13.87
C SER A 17 -15.85 -3.83 12.57
N GLY A 18 -15.51 -4.49 11.45
CA GLY A 18 -16.08 -4.21 10.13
C GLY A 18 -15.51 -2.98 9.41
N THR A 19 -14.55 -2.27 10.02
CA THR A 19 -13.92 -1.08 9.43
C THR A 19 -12.43 -1.32 9.18
N TRP A 20 -11.92 -0.88 8.02
CA TRP A 20 -10.50 -0.93 7.72
C TRP A 20 -9.75 0.19 8.42
N GLN A 21 -8.76 -0.16 9.25
CA GLN A 21 -7.90 0.78 9.96
C GLN A 21 -6.46 0.64 9.45
N THR A 22 -5.82 1.76 9.13
CA THR A 22 -4.39 1.76 8.74
C THR A 22 -3.53 1.45 9.97
N VAL A 23 -2.67 0.46 9.85
CA VAL A 23 -1.75 0.03 10.92
C VAL A 23 -0.28 0.31 10.61
N ALA A 24 0.06 0.49 9.34
CA ALA A 24 1.40 0.89 8.89
C ALA A 24 1.29 1.64 7.54
N THR A 25 2.22 2.55 7.31
CA THR A 25 2.39 3.31 6.07
C THR A 25 3.81 3.13 5.54
N ASP A 26 4.12 3.70 4.37
CA ASP A 26 5.46 3.62 3.75
C ASP A 26 6.60 4.31 4.52
N ASP A 27 6.31 4.99 5.63
CA ASP A 27 7.28 5.48 6.61
C ASP A 27 7.62 4.45 7.70
N ASP A 28 6.83 3.38 7.81
CA ASP A 28 7.04 2.32 8.78
C ASP A 28 8.22 1.42 8.33
N PRO A 29 9.23 1.16 9.20
CA PRO A 29 10.36 0.30 8.88
C PRO A 29 10.02 -1.13 8.45
N THR A 30 8.82 -1.61 8.80
CA THR A 30 8.29 -2.93 8.41
C THR A 30 7.76 -2.96 6.99
N THR A 31 7.61 -1.82 6.35
CA THR A 31 7.12 -1.72 4.98
C THR A 31 8.25 -1.39 4.01
N ARG A 32 8.12 -1.88 2.78
CA ARG A 32 9.00 -1.51 1.68
C ARG A 32 8.17 -1.35 0.42
N ILE A 33 8.45 -0.30 -0.32
CA ILE A 33 7.94 -0.12 -1.67
C ILE A 33 9.11 -0.01 -2.63
N ARG A 34 9.12 -0.83 -3.67
CA ARG A 34 10.10 -0.79 -4.75
C ARG A 34 9.39 -0.59 -6.07
N TRP A 35 9.94 0.28 -6.90
CA TRP A 35 9.38 0.56 -8.20
C TRP A 35 10.25 -0.06 -9.28
N ARG A 36 9.63 -0.83 -10.18
CA ARG A 36 10.33 -1.39 -11.34
C ARG A 36 9.52 -1.21 -12.61
N ARG A 37 10.22 -1.06 -13.72
CA ARG A 37 9.58 -1.09 -15.04
C ARG A 37 9.29 -2.53 -15.43
N ALA A 38 8.08 -2.76 -15.95
CA ALA A 38 7.68 -4.01 -16.56
C ALA A 38 6.96 -3.70 -17.89
N GLY A 39 7.69 -3.81 -19.00
CA GLY A 39 7.23 -3.30 -20.29
C GLY A 39 6.98 -1.79 -20.26
N GLY A 40 5.82 -1.35 -20.74
CA GLY A 40 5.39 0.05 -20.74
C GLY A 40 4.89 0.57 -19.38
N PHE A 41 4.83 -0.29 -18.36
CA PHE A 41 4.22 0.02 -17.07
C PHE A 41 5.27 0.19 -15.96
N MET A 42 4.92 0.98 -14.95
CA MET A 42 5.65 1.07 -13.68
C MET A 42 4.90 0.25 -12.64
N VAL A 43 5.57 -0.75 -12.08
CA VAL A 43 5.01 -1.67 -11.09
C VAL A 43 5.51 -1.25 -9.71
N ALA A 44 4.57 -1.00 -8.80
CA ALA A 44 4.85 -0.90 -7.37
C ALA A 44 4.87 -2.30 -6.77
N GLU A 45 6.04 -2.74 -6.34
CA GLU A 45 6.21 -3.94 -5.53
C GLU A 45 6.19 -3.53 -4.08
N VAL A 46 5.25 -4.10 -3.34
CA VAL A 46 4.95 -3.75 -1.96
C VAL A 46 5.25 -4.95 -1.09
N GLU A 47 6.06 -4.74 -0.06
CA GLU A 47 6.33 -5.71 0.98
C GLU A 47 5.89 -5.12 2.33
N TRP A 48 5.27 -5.95 3.16
CA TRP A 48 5.03 -5.66 4.56
C TRP A 48 5.49 -6.87 5.38
N GLN A 49 6.33 -6.62 6.38
CA GLN A 49 6.86 -7.63 7.28
C GLN A 49 6.16 -7.47 8.63
N GLY A 50 5.10 -8.27 8.86
CA GLY A 50 4.54 -8.40 10.20
C GLY A 50 5.65 -8.81 11.18
N GLN A 51 5.83 -8.05 12.24
CA GLN A 51 6.77 -8.37 13.32
C GLN A 51 5.99 -8.63 14.60
N ASP A 52 6.47 -9.52 15.47
CA ASP A 52 5.87 -9.61 16.80
C ASP A 52 6.02 -8.25 17.51
N PRO A 53 4.94 -7.68 18.07
CA PRO A 53 3.61 -8.27 18.31
C PRO A 53 2.51 -7.84 17.30
N THR A 54 2.56 -8.25 16.04
CA THR A 54 1.49 -7.96 15.06
C THR A 54 0.28 -8.86 15.34
N PRO A 55 -0.90 -8.31 15.65
CA PRO A 55 -2.05 -9.13 16.02
C PRO A 55 -2.55 -9.97 14.83
N PRO A 56 -2.96 -11.23 15.04
CA PRO A 56 -3.68 -11.98 14.03
C PRO A 56 -4.95 -11.24 13.56
N GLY A 57 -5.35 -11.49 12.32
CA GLY A 57 -6.58 -10.92 11.75
C GLY A 57 -6.55 -10.78 10.24
N VAL A 58 -7.55 -10.09 9.69
CA VAL A 58 -7.70 -9.87 8.25
C VAL A 58 -7.03 -8.55 7.87
N TYR A 59 -6.15 -8.61 6.87
CA TYR A 59 -5.38 -7.48 6.37
C TYR A 59 -5.59 -7.26 4.87
N ARG A 60 -5.27 -6.07 4.40
CA ARG A 60 -5.13 -5.75 2.98
C ARG A 60 -4.07 -4.67 2.77
N LEU A 61 -3.55 -4.59 1.55
CA LEU A 61 -2.65 -3.52 1.12
C LEU A 61 -3.41 -2.53 0.24
N LEU A 62 -3.16 -1.24 0.46
CA LEU A 62 -3.69 -0.14 -0.32
C LEU A 62 -2.54 0.64 -0.95
N HIS A 63 -2.48 0.68 -2.27
CA HIS A 63 -1.52 1.48 -3.03
C HIS A 63 -2.16 2.81 -3.47
N HIS A 64 -1.50 3.92 -3.19
CA HIS A 64 -1.92 5.25 -3.65
C HIS A 64 -1.02 5.70 -4.80
N GLY A 65 -1.56 5.65 -6.01
CA GLY A 65 -0.83 5.92 -7.24
C GLY A 65 -1.33 7.16 -7.97
N HIS A 66 -0.53 7.63 -8.91
CA HIS A 66 -0.94 8.64 -9.89
C HIS A 66 -0.53 8.19 -11.28
N PHE A 67 -1.42 8.33 -12.26
CA PHE A 67 -1.07 8.15 -13.67
C PHE A 67 -1.15 9.48 -14.40
N LYS A 68 -0.44 9.59 -15.53
CA LYS A 68 -0.43 10.78 -16.38
C LYS A 68 -0.94 10.41 -17.76
N ASP A 69 -1.82 11.23 -18.31
CA ASP A 69 -2.25 11.16 -19.70
C ASP A 69 -2.14 12.54 -20.39
N ALA A 70 -2.76 12.69 -21.56
CA ALA A 70 -2.74 13.94 -22.33
C ALA A 70 -3.50 15.09 -21.63
N THR A 71 -4.36 14.78 -20.67
CA THR A 71 -5.26 15.73 -19.99
C THR A 71 -4.77 16.14 -18.61
N GLY A 72 -3.92 15.33 -17.96
CA GLY A 72 -3.39 15.69 -16.64
C GLY A 72 -2.74 14.55 -15.88
N ILE A 73 -2.64 14.74 -14.56
CA ILE A 73 -2.20 13.74 -13.59
C ILE A 73 -3.41 13.36 -12.74
N HIS A 74 -3.71 12.07 -12.65
CA HIS A 74 -4.92 11.56 -12.02
C HIS A 74 -4.56 10.58 -10.90
N PRO A 75 -5.14 10.72 -9.70
CA PRO A 75 -4.92 9.77 -8.61
C PRO A 75 -5.70 8.48 -8.85
N TYR A 76 -5.18 7.36 -8.34
CA TYR A 76 -5.89 6.08 -8.31
C TYR A 76 -5.53 5.30 -7.05
N LEU A 77 -6.40 4.35 -6.69
CA LEU A 77 -6.18 3.40 -5.61
C LEU A 77 -6.11 1.97 -6.16
N GLY A 78 -5.07 1.24 -5.77
CA GLY A 78 -4.99 -0.20 -5.94
C GLY A 78 -5.26 -0.88 -4.60
N ILE A 79 -6.25 -1.76 -4.52
CA ILE A 79 -6.58 -2.51 -3.30
C ILE A 79 -6.29 -3.98 -3.56
N SER A 80 -5.47 -4.61 -2.72
CA SER A 80 -5.26 -6.05 -2.80
C SER A 80 -6.53 -6.81 -2.39
N GLN A 81 -6.58 -8.10 -2.72
CA GLN A 81 -7.45 -9.01 -1.98
C GLN A 81 -7.05 -8.99 -0.49
N SER A 82 -8.02 -9.26 0.39
CA SER A 82 -7.74 -9.44 1.80
C SER A 82 -7.01 -10.76 2.04
N PHE A 83 -6.18 -10.80 3.08
CA PHE A 83 -5.46 -11.99 3.53
C PHE A 83 -5.46 -12.09 5.05
N ASP A 84 -5.46 -13.32 5.55
CA ASP A 84 -5.38 -13.60 6.98
C ASP A 84 -3.91 -13.62 7.44
N LEU A 85 -3.61 -12.86 8.48
CA LEU A 85 -2.41 -13.03 9.28
C LEU A 85 -2.74 -13.97 10.42
N ILE A 86 -2.13 -15.15 10.39
CA ILE A 86 -2.19 -16.17 11.45
C ILE A 86 -0.89 -16.11 12.26
N GLN A 87 -0.95 -16.58 13.51
CA GLN A 87 0.21 -16.74 14.39
C GLN A 87 1.01 -18.01 14.05
#